data_AF-A0A915YKF6-F1
#
_entry.id   AF-A0A915YKF6-F1
#
_cell.length_a   1.000
_cell.length_b   1.000
_cell.length_c   1.000
_cell.angle_alpha   90.00
_cell.angle_beta   90.00
_cell.angle_gamma   90.00
#
_symmetry.space_group_name_H-M   'P 1'
#
loop_
_entity.id
_entity.type
_entity.pdbx_description
1 polymer ?
#
loop_
_entity_poly.entity_id
_entity_poly.type
_entity_poly.pdbx_seq_one_letter_code
_entity_poly.pdbx_strand_id
1 'polypeptide(L)'
;METPQRILLVITILFSTLIYGGQISAHTIAPSTSSNLVEQKPLRFIIYYNGDLTEIMKDNDSYLKTFMAVYDLELINTFEIDELNKGFTLESKEMIEFPNEVARELSLINNVLMVEVVNPDLISET
;
A
#
# COMPACT_ATOMS: atom_id res chain seq x y z
N MET A 1 -55.07 -4.29 6.66
CA MET A 1 -54.29 -5.04 7.65
C MET A 1 -53.31 -5.92 6.89
N GLU A 2 -52.03 -5.75 7.21
CA GLU A 2 -50.88 -6.66 6.99
C GLU A 2 -50.48 -6.99 5.52
N THR A 3 -49.57 -6.23 4.87
CA THR A 3 -48.09 -6.33 4.77
C THR A 3 -47.50 -7.30 3.71
N PRO A 4 -46.35 -6.94 3.07
CA PRO A 4 -45.77 -7.65 1.93
C PRO A 4 -44.61 -8.58 2.36
N GLN A 5 -44.61 -9.84 1.91
CA GLN A 5 -43.49 -10.77 2.08
C GLN A 5 -43.23 -11.55 0.79
N ARG A 6 -42.66 -10.87 -0.21
CA ARG A 6 -42.22 -11.51 -1.46
C ARG A 6 -40.86 -10.99 -1.95
N ILE A 7 -39.88 -10.82 -1.06
CA ILE A 7 -38.48 -10.57 -1.47
C ILE A 7 -37.55 -11.23 -0.44
N LEU A 8 -37.50 -12.56 -0.40
CA LEU A 8 -36.45 -13.30 0.31
C LEU A 8 -36.33 -14.73 -0.23
N LEU A 9 -36.00 -14.90 -1.53
CA LEU A 9 -35.82 -16.25 -2.10
C LEU A 9 -34.71 -16.34 -3.16
N VAL A 10 -33.66 -15.52 -3.09
CA VAL A 10 -32.58 -15.56 -4.11
C VAL A 10 -31.17 -15.80 -3.52
N ILE A 11 -30.99 -15.87 -2.20
CA ILE A 11 -29.66 -16.03 -1.59
C ILE A 11 -29.49 -17.42 -0.97
N THR A 12 -29.80 -18.49 -1.72
CA THR A 12 -29.56 -19.86 -1.24
C THR A 12 -29.30 -20.87 -2.36
N ILE A 13 -28.68 -20.41 -3.45
CA ILE A 13 -28.23 -21.31 -4.52
C ILE A 13 -26.83 -20.88 -4.93
N LEU A 14 -25.82 -21.12 -4.08
CA LEU A 14 -24.41 -21.06 -4.48
C LEU A 14 -23.41 -21.77 -3.56
N PHE A 15 -23.86 -22.50 -2.53
CA PHE A 15 -22.97 -23.26 -1.65
C PHE A 15 -23.28 -24.76 -1.70
N SER A 16 -23.02 -25.38 -2.85
CA SER A 16 -23.02 -26.84 -2.97
C SER A 16 -21.97 -27.32 -3.96
N THR A 17 -20.71 -27.37 -3.51
CA THR A 17 -19.72 -28.39 -3.89
C THR A 17 -18.83 -28.63 -2.67
N LEU A 18 -19.08 -29.69 -1.91
CA LEU A 18 -18.33 -30.96 -2.00
C LEU A 18 -16.82 -30.80 -1.74
N ILE A 19 -16.43 -30.96 -0.48
CA ILE A 19 -15.11 -31.51 -0.13
C ILE A 19 -15.35 -32.77 0.71
N TYR A 20 -15.24 -33.91 0.05
CA TYR A 20 -14.95 -35.21 0.65
C TYR A 20 -13.47 -35.23 1.07
N GLY A 21 -13.17 -35.71 2.27
CA GLY A 21 -11.78 -35.99 2.68
C GLY A 21 -11.71 -36.45 4.13
N GLY A 22 -11.28 -37.68 4.36
CA GLY A 22 -11.38 -38.42 5.62
C GLY A 22 -10.64 -37.82 6.81
N GLN A 23 -11.10 -38.20 8.00
CA GLN A 23 -10.42 -37.91 9.26
C GLN A 23 -9.09 -38.65 9.34
N ILE A 24 -7.99 -37.91 9.45
CA ILE A 24 -6.71 -38.43 9.91
C ILE A 24 -6.37 -37.67 11.19
N SER A 25 -6.47 -38.35 12.33
CA SER A 25 -5.94 -37.83 13.59
C SER A 25 -4.41 -37.81 13.50
N ALA A 26 -3.83 -36.62 13.36
CA ALA A 26 -2.43 -36.37 13.62
C ALA A 26 -2.35 -35.37 14.78
N HIS A 27 -1.56 -35.70 15.80
CA HIS A 27 -1.23 -34.79 16.89
C HIS A 27 -0.48 -33.58 16.31
N THR A 28 -1.19 -32.48 16.05
CA THR A 28 -0.59 -31.21 15.68
C THR A 28 -0.32 -30.42 16.95
N ILE A 29 0.95 -30.14 17.21
CA ILE A 29 1.38 -29.11 18.16
C ILE A 29 0.69 -27.81 17.69
N ALA A 30 -0.24 -27.29 18.50
CA ALA A 30 -0.86 -26.02 18.21
C ALA A 30 0.24 -24.95 18.15
N PRO A 31 0.42 -24.23 17.03
CA PRO A 31 1.18 -22.99 17.09
C PRO A 31 0.34 -22.05 17.96
N SER A 32 0.84 -21.76 19.16
CA SER A 32 0.42 -20.58 19.88
C SER A 32 0.76 -19.39 18.99
N THR A 33 -0.23 -18.87 18.26
CA THR A 33 -0.14 -17.58 17.60
C THR A 33 0.00 -16.54 18.70
N SER A 34 1.24 -16.31 19.12
CA SER A 34 1.63 -15.10 19.82
C SER A 34 1.39 -13.98 18.82
N SER A 35 0.24 -13.32 18.93
CA SER A 35 -0.02 -12.04 18.28
C SER A 35 0.88 -11.00 18.93
N ASN A 36 2.19 -11.08 18.66
CA ASN A 36 2.99 -9.87 18.63
C ASN A 36 2.43 -9.09 17.46
N LEU A 37 1.59 -8.10 17.76
CA LEU A 37 1.32 -6.99 16.86
C LEU A 37 2.68 -6.35 16.62
N VAL A 38 3.39 -6.83 15.59
CA VAL A 38 4.53 -6.10 15.06
C VAL A 38 3.92 -4.82 14.53
N GLU A 39 4.12 -3.74 15.28
CA GLU A 39 3.77 -2.40 14.86
C GLU A 39 4.37 -2.21 13.47
N GLN A 40 3.50 -2.19 12.46
CA GLN A 40 3.91 -2.04 11.07
C GLN A 40 4.34 -0.59 10.90
N LYS A 41 5.64 -0.40 10.66
CA LYS A 41 6.24 0.93 10.63
C LYS A 41 6.11 1.52 9.23
N PRO A 42 5.57 2.74 9.10
CA PRO A 42 5.47 3.41 7.81
C PRO A 42 6.87 3.74 7.28
N LEU A 43 7.09 3.50 5.99
CA LEU A 43 8.32 3.90 5.30
C LEU A 43 8.09 5.21 4.55
N ARG A 44 9.15 6.02 4.45
CA ARG A 44 9.15 7.24 3.65
C ARG A 44 10.04 7.11 2.45
N PHE A 45 9.55 7.57 1.32
CA PHE A 45 10.31 7.76 0.09
C PHE A 45 10.47 9.26 -0.12
N ILE A 46 11.71 9.73 -0.16
CA ILE A 46 12.03 11.12 -0.49
C ILE A 46 12.45 11.14 -1.95
N ILE A 47 11.67 11.82 -2.80
CA ILE A 47 11.85 11.84 -4.23
C ILE A 47 12.36 13.22 -4.64
N TYR A 48 13.49 13.23 -5.33
CA TYR A 48 14.08 14.41 -5.95
C TYR A 48 13.62 14.44 -7.42
N TYR A 49 13.03 15.55 -7.84
CA TYR A 49 12.24 15.64 -9.06
C TYR A 49 12.54 16.91 -9.85
N ASN A 50 12.69 16.81 -11.17
CA ASN A 50 12.88 17.94 -12.07
C ASN A 50 11.59 18.22 -12.86
N GLY A 51 10.66 18.97 -12.28
CA GLY A 51 9.41 19.34 -12.97
C GLY A 51 8.31 19.83 -12.03
N ASP A 52 7.11 20.00 -12.57
CA ASP A 52 5.94 20.47 -11.81
C ASP A 52 5.06 19.31 -11.34
N LEU A 53 5.18 18.98 -10.05
CA LEU A 53 4.33 17.98 -9.40
C LEU A 53 2.83 18.32 -9.49
N THR A 54 2.49 19.61 -9.59
CA THR A 54 1.10 20.07 -9.70
C THR A 54 0.44 19.56 -10.98
N GLU A 55 1.19 19.52 -12.07
CA GLU A 55 0.69 19.02 -13.36
C GLU A 55 0.40 17.51 -13.27
N ILE A 56 1.32 16.76 -12.65
CA ILE A 56 1.21 15.31 -12.45
C ILE A 56 0.01 14.95 -11.56
N MET A 57 -0.24 15.76 -10.51
CA MET A 57 -1.36 15.53 -9.60
C MET A 57 -2.72 15.85 -10.23
N LYS A 58 -2.76 16.81 -11.16
CA LYS A 58 -3.95 17.16 -11.94
C LYS A 58 -4.23 16.18 -13.07
N ASP A 59 -3.19 15.53 -13.60
CA ASP A 59 -3.34 14.48 -14.60
C ASP A 59 -4.07 13.26 -13.97
N ASN A 60 -5.16 12.82 -14.57
CA ASN A 60 -5.92 11.67 -14.09
C ASN A 60 -5.27 10.33 -14.47
N ASP A 61 -4.48 10.31 -15.54
CA ASP A 61 -3.85 9.11 -16.08
C ASP A 61 -2.36 9.03 -15.69
N SER A 62 -1.94 9.85 -14.73
CA SER A 62 -0.56 9.87 -14.25
C SER A 62 -0.14 8.52 -13.67
N TYR A 63 0.98 8.01 -14.20
CA TYR A 63 1.63 6.82 -13.68
C TYR A 63 1.97 6.96 -12.19
N LEU A 64 2.43 8.14 -11.74
CA LEU A 64 2.76 8.38 -10.34
C LEU A 64 1.54 8.23 -9.43
N LYS A 65 0.36 8.70 -9.84
CA LYS A 65 -0.87 8.53 -9.05
C LYS A 65 -1.30 7.08 -8.98
N THR A 66 -1.21 6.37 -10.10
CA THR A 66 -1.47 4.91 -10.12
C THR A 66 -0.50 4.17 -9.21
N PHE A 67 0.78 4.52 -9.27
CA PHE A 67 1.83 3.95 -8.44
C PHE A 67 1.55 4.18 -6.95
N MET A 68 1.21 5.41 -6.57
CA MET A 68 0.84 5.75 -5.19
C MET A 68 -0.37 4.94 -4.72
N ALA A 69 -1.37 4.74 -5.57
CA ALA A 69 -2.55 3.93 -5.21
C ALA A 69 -2.22 2.44 -5.05
N VAL A 70 -1.34 1.88 -5.88
CA VAL A 70 -0.96 0.46 -5.83
C VAL A 70 -0.19 0.13 -4.55
N TYR A 71 0.71 1.03 -4.12
CA TYR A 71 1.57 0.83 -2.96
C TYR A 71 1.05 1.51 -1.68
N ASP A 72 -0.21 1.98 -1.70
CA ASP A 72 -0.86 2.76 -0.63
C ASP A 72 0.03 3.86 -0.04
N LEU A 73 0.60 4.67 -0.94
CA LEU A 73 1.47 5.79 -0.63
C LEU A 73 0.69 7.10 -0.59
N GLU A 74 0.98 7.93 0.40
CA GLU A 74 0.41 9.26 0.54
C GLU A 74 1.49 10.34 0.40
N LEU A 75 1.17 11.40 -0.35
CA LEU A 75 1.99 12.59 -0.42
C LEU A 75 1.87 13.37 0.91
N ILE A 76 2.94 13.40 1.69
CA ILE A 76 2.94 14.07 3.00
C ILE A 76 3.62 15.43 2.98
N ASN A 77 4.55 15.67 2.05
CA ASN A 77 5.26 16.93 1.96
C ASN A 77 5.80 17.20 0.55
N THR A 78 5.98 18.48 0.23
CA THR A 78 6.71 18.95 -0.95
C THR A 78 7.77 19.96 -0.51
N PHE A 79 8.87 20.04 -1.25
CA PHE A 79 9.96 20.96 -0.96
C PHE A 79 10.65 21.43 -2.24
N GLU A 80 11.30 22.59 -2.17
CA GLU A 80 12.07 23.15 -3.26
C GLU A 80 13.57 23.03 -2.94
N ILE A 81 14.37 22.68 -3.94
CA ILE A 81 15.83 22.56 -3.81
C ILE A 81 16.47 23.78 -4.48
N ASP A 82 16.04 24.08 -5.71
CA ASP A 82 16.40 25.28 -6.47
C ASP A 82 15.28 25.65 -7.47
N GLU A 83 15.55 26.56 -8.40
CA GLU A 83 14.56 27.05 -9.39
C GLU A 83 14.03 25.94 -10.34
N LEU A 84 14.79 24.87 -10.56
CA LEU A 84 14.49 23.79 -11.50
C LEU A 84 14.22 22.45 -10.80
N ASN A 85 14.76 22.26 -9.61
CA ASN A 85 14.72 21.01 -8.86
C ASN A 85 13.84 21.16 -7.62
N LYS A 86 12.92 20.21 -7.49
CA LYS A 86 11.99 20.11 -6.37
C LYS A 86 12.08 18.72 -5.79
N GLY A 87 11.35 18.50 -4.72
CA GLY A 87 11.16 17.16 -4.21
C GLY A 87 9.86 17.02 -3.45
N PHE A 88 9.54 15.78 -3.17
CA PHE A 88 8.36 15.43 -2.41
C PHE A 88 8.59 14.15 -1.62
N THR A 89 7.80 13.99 -0.57
CA THR A 89 7.87 12.83 0.31
C THR A 89 6.58 12.04 0.22
N LEU A 90 6.72 10.76 -0.06
CA LEU A 90 5.64 9.78 0.03
C LEU A 90 5.81 8.95 1.30
N GLU A 91 4.71 8.66 1.98
CA GLU A 91 4.69 7.80 3.16
C GLU A 91 3.78 6.59 2.90
N SER A 92 4.25 5.39 3.25
CA SER A 92 3.44 4.18 3.12
C SER A 92 2.46 4.07 4.29
N LYS A 93 1.20 3.78 3.99
CA LYS A 93 0.18 3.49 5.01
C LYS A 93 0.27 2.07 5.54
N GLU A 94 0.77 1.16 4.69
CA GLU A 94 0.98 -0.24 5.02
C GLU A 94 2.47 -0.61 4.95
N MET A 95 2.79 -1.79 5.45
CA MET A 95 4.13 -2.36 5.33
C MET A 95 4.45 -2.68 3.86
N ILE A 96 5.57 -2.16 3.37
CA ILE A 96 6.08 -2.50 2.04
C ILE A 96 7.07 -3.66 2.17
N GLU A 97 6.76 -4.78 1.54
CA GLU A 97 7.59 -5.99 1.58
C GLU A 97 8.96 -5.78 0.90
N PHE A 98 8.99 -5.05 -0.21
CA PHE A 98 10.18 -4.83 -1.03
C PHE A 98 10.46 -3.33 -1.25
N PRO A 99 10.88 -2.58 -0.23
CA PRO A 99 11.01 -1.12 -0.34
C PRO A 99 12.06 -0.67 -1.35
N ASN A 100 13.13 -1.45 -1.52
CA ASN A 100 14.14 -1.17 -2.54
C ASN A 100 13.61 -1.37 -3.97
N GLU A 101 12.68 -2.31 -4.16
CA GLU A 101 12.03 -2.51 -5.46
C GLU A 101 11.09 -1.35 -5.76
N VAL A 102 10.28 -0.95 -4.78
CA VAL A 102 9.41 0.24 -4.91
C VAL A 102 10.23 1.50 -5.22
N ALA A 103 11.36 1.71 -4.53
CA ALA A 103 12.25 2.82 -4.79
C ALA A 103 12.88 2.76 -6.20
N ARG A 104 13.23 1.55 -6.66
CA ARG A 104 13.72 1.34 -8.03
C ARG A 104 12.65 1.70 -9.04
N GLU A 105 11.41 1.23 -8.89
CA GLU A 105 10.33 1.55 -9.80
C GLU A 105 10.00 3.06 -9.80
N LEU A 106 9.99 3.71 -8.64
CA LEU A 106 9.86 5.18 -8.53
C LEU A 106 10.98 5.90 -9.30
N SER A 107 12.21 5.39 -9.25
CA SER A 107 13.34 6.01 -9.96
C SER A 107 13.23 5.93 -11.49
N LEU A 108 12.37 5.07 -12.02
CA LEU A 108 12.11 4.96 -13.45
C LEU A 108 11.06 5.95 -13.94
N ILE A 109 10.39 6.66 -13.04
CA ILE A 109 9.41 7.70 -13.41
C ILE A 109 10.14 8.88 -14.03
N ASN A 110 9.59 9.39 -15.14
CA ASN A 110 10.16 10.52 -15.85
C ASN A 110 10.41 11.70 -14.92
N ASN A 111 11.62 12.26 -15.02
CA ASN A 111 12.13 13.39 -14.24
C ASN A 111 12.37 13.12 -12.75
N VAL A 112 12.26 11.87 -12.28
CA VAL A 112 12.84 11.49 -10.99
C VAL A 112 14.36 11.43 -11.13
N LEU A 113 15.05 12.17 -10.26
CA LEU A 113 16.51 12.26 -10.22
C LEU A 113 17.09 11.28 -9.21
N MET A 114 16.43 11.13 -8.06
CA MET A 114 16.88 10.29 -6.95
C MET A 114 15.69 9.92 -6.08
N VAL A 115 15.75 8.72 -5.50
CA VAL A 115 14.80 8.25 -4.48
C VAL A 115 15.61 7.79 -3.27
N GLU A 116 15.28 8.32 -2.11
CA GLU A 116 15.84 7.90 -0.83
C GLU A 116 14.77 7.16 -0.03
N VAL A 117 15.12 6.02 0.55
CA VAL A 117 14.24 5.24 1.43
C VAL A 117 14.63 5.49 2.86
N VAL A 118 13.67 5.97 3.65
CA VAL A 118 13.88 6.41 5.01
C VAL A 118 12.92 5.68 5.93
N ASN A 119 13.44 5.13 7.02
CA ASN A 119 12.64 4.66 8.14
C ASN A 119 12.57 5.78 9.20
N PRO A 120 11.40 6.41 9.41
CA PRO A 120 11.25 7.55 10.33
C PRO A 120 11.78 7.26 11.75
N ASP A 121 11.64 6.01 12.21
CA ASP A 121 12.02 5.63 13.57
C ASP A 121 13.54 5.56 13.76
N LEU A 122 14.30 5.29 12.69
CA LEU A 122 15.76 5.23 12.73
C LEU A 122 16.43 6.62 12.76
N ILE A 123 15.65 7.69 12.54
CA ILE A 123 16.17 9.07 12.57
C ILE A 123 16.07 9.69 13.97
N SER A 124 15.35 9.04 14.90
CA SER A 124 15.10 9.57 16.24
C SER A 124 16.29 9.47 17.23
N GLU A 125 17.45 8.94 16.82
CA GLU A 125 18.63 8.72 17.68
C GLU A 125 19.80 9.71 17.49
N THR A 126 19.56 10.90 16.89
CA THR A 126 20.63 11.92 16.72
C THR A 126 20.23 13.27 17.30
#